data_AF-A0A553ADH5-F1
#
_entry.id   AF-A0A553ADH5-F1
#
_cell.length_a   1.000
_cell.length_b   1.000
_cell.length_c   1.000
_cell.angle_alpha   90.00
_cell.angle_beta   90.00
_cell.angle_gamma   90.00
#
_symmetry.space_group_name_H-M   'P 1'
#
loop_
_entity.id
_entity.type
_entity.pdbx_description
1 polymer ?
#
loop_
_entity_poly.entity_id
_entity_poly.type
_entity_poly.pdbx_seq_one_letter_code
_entity_poly.pdbx_strand_id
1 'polypeptide(L)' 'MSRPTPPTYKTRNWPSYNEALKRRGSLTIWFDPEMSWEAAPTGRRGRQQSYSDA' A
#
# COMPACT_ATOMS: atom_id res chain seq x y z
N MET A 1 -29.41 -25.46 -11.60
CA MET A 1 -28.27 -25.01 -12.44
C MET A 1 -27.04 -24.93 -11.57
N SER A 2 -26.07 -25.83 -11.76
CA SER A 2 -24.79 -25.80 -11.03
C SER A 2 -23.90 -24.68 -11.55
N ARG A 3 -23.29 -23.92 -10.64
CA ARG A 3 -22.39 -22.81 -10.99
C ARG A 3 -21.05 -23.36 -11.49
N PRO A 4 -20.50 -22.84 -12.59
CA PRO A 4 -19.19 -23.28 -13.08
C PRO A 4 -18.07 -22.86 -12.13
N THR A 5 -17.03 -23.68 -12.06
CA THR A 5 -15.85 -23.42 -11.24
C THR A 5 -15.14 -22.16 -11.73
N PRO A 6 -14.81 -21.19 -10.85
CA PRO A 6 -14.10 -19.99 -11.26
C PRO A 6 -12.70 -20.32 -11.81
N PRO A 7 -12.25 -19.63 -12.87
CA PRO A 7 -10.90 -19.79 -13.36
C PRO A 7 -9.88 -19.36 -12.29
N THR A 8 -8.87 -20.21 -12.06
CA THR A 8 -7.75 -19.88 -11.18
C THR A 8 -6.63 -19.27 -12.01
N TYR A 9 -6.39 -17.98 -11.83
CA TYR A 9 -5.28 -17.29 -12.48
C TYR A 9 -4.03 -17.33 -11.60
N LYS A 10 -2.93 -17.87 -12.13
CA LYS A 10 -1.62 -17.80 -11.48
C LYS A 10 -0.78 -16.74 -12.16
N THR A 11 -0.38 -15.71 -11.42
CA THR A 11 0.55 -14.70 -11.90
C THR A 11 1.92 -15.35 -12.15
N ARG A 12 2.30 -15.50 -13.41
CA ARG A 12 3.64 -15.99 -13.81
C ARG A 12 4.59 -14.80 -13.90
N ASN A 13 4.94 -14.24 -12.75
CA ASN A 13 5.93 -13.18 -12.73
C ASN A 13 7.30 -13.73 -13.13
N TRP A 14 8.05 -12.97 -13.93
CA TRP A 14 9.35 -13.43 -14.43
C TRP A 14 10.36 -13.50 -13.27
N PRO A 15 11.23 -14.52 -13.19
CA PRO A 15 12.16 -14.69 -12.06
C PRO A 15 13.00 -13.46 -11.74
N SER A 16 13.49 -12.74 -12.77
CA SER A 16 14.27 -11.50 -12.57
C SER A 16 13.47 -10.38 -11.89
N TYR A 17 12.16 -10.28 -12.13
CA TYR A 17 11.30 -9.31 -11.46
C TYR A 17 11.16 -9.63 -9.97
N ASN A 18 10.95 -10.90 -9.63
CA ASN A 18 10.86 -11.34 -8.24
C ASN A 18 12.20 -11.18 -7.51
N GLU A 19 13.33 -11.42 -8.19
CA GLU A 19 14.65 -11.14 -7.62
C GLU A 19 14.86 -9.64 -7.38
N ALA A 20 14.51 -8.79 -8.34
CA ALA A 20 14.51 -7.35 -8.14
C ALA A 20 13.62 -6.94 -6.95
N LEU A 21 12.52 -7.69 -6.70
CA LEU A 21 11.62 -7.50 -5.56
C LEU A 21 12.21 -7.88 -4.21
N LYS A 22 13.02 -8.92 -4.16
CA LYS A 22 13.76 -9.31 -2.96
C LYS A 22 14.95 -8.37 -2.71
N ARG A 23 15.62 -7.92 -3.78
CA ARG A 23 16.76 -6.97 -3.71
C ARG A 23 16.36 -5.58 -3.22
N ARG A 24 15.10 -5.18 -3.38
CA ARG A 24 14.61 -3.87 -2.87
C ARG A 24 14.52 -3.76 -1.35
N GLY A 25 14.94 -4.79 -0.61
CA GLY A 25 15.37 -4.69 0.79
C GLY A 25 14.31 -4.17 1.76
N SER A 26 14.67 -4.14 3.04
CA SER A 26 13.90 -3.45 4.08
C SER A 26 14.03 -1.95 3.86
N LEU A 27 12.92 -1.23 3.69
CA LEU A 27 12.96 0.22 3.68
C LEU A 27 13.08 0.71 5.13
N THR A 28 14.26 1.16 5.53
CA THR A 28 14.43 1.87 6.79
C THR A 28 13.93 3.31 6.61
N ILE A 29 12.80 3.61 7.23
CA ILE A 29 12.25 4.97 7.29
C ILE A 29 12.66 5.57 8.63
N TRP A 30 13.30 6.74 8.59
CA TRP A 30 13.59 7.53 9.79
C TRP A 30 12.45 8.53 10.00
N PHE A 31 11.85 8.48 11.19
CA PHE A 31 10.87 9.47 11.63
C PHE A 31 11.58 10.49 12.50
N ASP A 32 11.43 11.76 12.15
CA ASP A 32 11.84 12.86 13.01
C ASP A 32 10.74 13.09 14.07
N PRO A 33 11.04 12.95 15.38
CA PRO A 33 10.07 13.18 16.44
C PRO A 33 9.66 14.66 16.57
N GLU A 34 10.46 15.59 16.07
CA GLU A 34 10.16 17.02 16.10
C GLU A 34 9.33 17.47 14.89
N MET A 35 9.18 16.61 13.88
CA MET A 35 8.43 16.93 12.67
C MET A 35 6.92 16.90 12.91
N SER A 36 6.22 17.96 12.49
CA SER A 36 4.76 17.97 12.46
C SER A 36 4.23 17.12 11.31
N TRP A 37 3.64 15.97 11.63
CA TRP A 37 3.08 15.03 10.64
C TRP A 37 1.70 15.45 10.13
N GLU A 38 1.02 16.35 10.85
CA GLU A 38 -0.32 16.80 10.51
C GLU A 38 -0.27 17.89 9.44
N ALA A 39 -0.95 17.65 8.33
CA ALA A 39 -1.17 18.68 7.32
C ALA A 39 -2.13 19.75 7.87
N ALA A 40 -1.85 21.02 7.56
CA ALA A 40 -2.76 22.11 7.90
C ALA A 40 -4.16 21.88 7.29
N PRO A 41 -5.25 22.15 8.05
CA PRO A 41 -6.60 22.00 7.53
C PRO A 41 -6.80 22.88 6.30
N THR A 42 -7.23 22.29 5.18
CA THR A 42 -7.48 23.06 3.95
C THR A 42 -8.85 23.73 3.93
N GLY A 43 -9.78 23.32 4.81
CA GLY A 43 -11.15 23.81 4.88
C GLY A 43 -12.04 23.46 3.67
N ARG A 44 -11.50 22.76 2.66
CA ARG A 44 -12.22 22.38 1.44
C ARG A 44 -12.92 21.03 1.64
N ARG A 45 -14.08 20.86 0.99
CA ARG A 45 -14.72 19.54 0.88
C ARG A 45 -13.78 18.57 0.17
N GLY A 46 -13.52 17.43 0.78
CA GLY A 46 -12.56 16.45 0.26
C GLY A 46 -12.15 15.41 1.29
N ARG A 47 -10.86 15.03 1.24
CA ARG A 47 -10.27 13.95 2.04
C ARG A 47 -10.46 14.16 3.54
N GLN A 48 -10.70 13.07 4.26
CA GLN A 48 -10.81 13.08 5.72
C GLN A 48 -9.48 13.43 6.38
N GLN A 49 -9.53 14.33 7.37
CA GLN A 49 -8.33 14.82 8.08
C GLN A 49 -7.81 13.79 9.09
N SER A 50 -8.71 13.03 9.70
CA SER A 50 -8.39 11.96 10.64
C SER A 50 -8.82 10.61 10.06
N TYR A 51 -7.96 9.62 10.23
CA TYR A 51 -8.28 8.22 9.99
C TYR A 51 -8.49 7.55 11.35
N SER A 52 -9.53 6.72 11.47
CA SER A 52 -9.84 5.96 12.68
C SER A 52 -9.47 4.50 12.44
N ASP A 53 -8.85 3.85 13.43
CA ASP A 53 -8.51 2.40 13.41
C ASP A 53 -9.70 1.49 13.78
N ALA A 54 -10.93 1.98 13.63
CA ALA A 54 -12.14 1.23 13.99
C ALA A 54 -12.52 0.21 12.92
#